data_AF-A0A077RWI4-F1
#
_entry.id   AF-A0A077RWI4-F1
#
_cell.length_a   1.000
_cell.length_b   1.000
_cell.length_c   1.000
_cell.angle_alpha   90.00
_cell.angle_beta   90.00
_cell.angle_gamma   90.00
#
_symmetry.space_group_name_H-M   'P 1'
#
loop_
_entity.id
_entity.type
_entity.pdbx_description
1 polymer ?
#
loop_
_entity_poly.entity_id
_entity_poly.type
_entity_poly.pdbx_seq_one_letter_code
_entity_poly.pdbx_strand_id
1 'polypeptide(L)'
;MGGCGRQWLRGRSDAAYALIEYLTDSILFGGMSTFDVYGMKNVNNQISSSHMCVVGRGKDFSSHNAAIAGWTVSPSEYGDSKTHFFTRWTVDGYKSTGCYDLKCDGFVPVQNAPITPGDTLDHKNGKLKITIKIFKKKDDGDW
;
A
#
# COMPACT_ATOMS: atom_id res chain seq x y z
N MET A 1 -10.70 -16.46 -5.04
CA MET A 1 -9.85 -15.49 -5.76
C MET A 1 -9.77 -14.23 -4.89
N GLY A 2 -8.62 -13.94 -4.30
CA GLY A 2 -8.48 -12.92 -3.24
C GLY A 2 -7.18 -12.15 -3.38
N GLY A 3 -7.16 -11.20 -4.30
CA GLY A 3 -6.02 -10.32 -4.55
C GLY A 3 -6.22 -8.92 -3.98
N CYS A 4 -5.20 -8.09 -4.12
CA CYS A 4 -5.10 -6.76 -3.52
C CYS A 4 -6.27 -5.83 -3.91
N GLY A 5 -6.76 -5.94 -5.14
CA GLY A 5 -7.93 -5.17 -5.60
C GLY A 5 -9.21 -5.44 -4.80
N ARG A 6 -9.44 -6.67 -4.33
CA ARG A 6 -10.66 -7.00 -3.57
C ARG A 6 -10.57 -6.64 -2.08
N GLN A 7 -9.37 -6.62 -1.50
CA GLN A 7 -9.19 -6.23 -0.09
C GLN A 7 -9.36 -4.73 0.12
N TRP A 8 -8.97 -3.91 -0.87
CA TRP A 8 -9.08 -2.45 -0.79
C TRP A 8 -10.49 -1.92 -1.06
N LEU A 9 -11.29 -2.65 -1.84
CA LEU A 9 -12.58 -2.19 -2.36
C LEU A 9 -13.80 -2.72 -1.60
N ARG A 10 -13.60 -3.45 -0.49
CA ARG A 10 -14.72 -3.99 0.29
C ARG A 10 -15.59 -2.84 0.80
N GLY A 11 -16.79 -2.69 0.21
CA GLY A 11 -17.76 -1.66 0.57
C GLY A 11 -17.72 -0.36 -0.26
N ARG A 12 -16.96 -0.28 -1.36
CA ARG A 12 -16.99 0.88 -2.28
C ARG A 12 -17.69 0.52 -3.60
N SER A 13 -18.82 1.17 -3.89
CA SER A 13 -19.66 0.90 -5.06
C SER A 13 -19.14 1.52 -6.36
N ASP A 14 -18.40 2.64 -6.27
CA ASP A 14 -17.89 3.38 -7.43
C ASP A 14 -16.36 3.40 -7.45
N ALA A 15 -15.74 2.31 -7.91
CA ALA A 15 -14.29 2.19 -8.01
C ALA A 15 -13.84 1.70 -9.39
N ALA A 16 -12.93 2.44 -10.02
CA ALA A 16 -12.20 2.00 -11.21
C ALA A 16 -10.79 1.55 -10.78
N TYR A 17 -10.34 0.39 -11.28
CA TYR A 17 -9.02 -0.14 -10.96
C TYR A 17 -8.39 -0.84 -12.17
N ALA A 18 -7.07 -0.76 -12.25
CA ALA A 18 -6.25 -1.58 -13.13
C ALA A 18 -5.26 -2.34 -12.24
N LEU A 19 -5.12 -3.65 -12.46
CA LEU A 19 -4.30 -4.50 -11.62
C LEU A 19 -3.55 -5.53 -12.47
N ILE A 20 -2.28 -5.72 -12.13
CA ILE A 20 -1.43 -6.80 -12.63
C ILE A 20 -1.14 -7.72 -11.45
N GLU A 21 -1.57 -8.96 -11.54
CA GLU A 21 -1.39 -9.99 -10.49
C GLU A 21 -0.42 -11.05 -11.01
N TYR A 22 0.61 -11.34 -10.22
CA TYR A 22 1.48 -12.49 -10.43
C TYR A 22 1.18 -13.54 -9.35
N LEU A 23 0.71 -14.71 -9.78
CA LEU A 23 0.37 -15.82 -8.89
C LEU A 23 1.34 -16.96 -9.14
N THR A 24 1.96 -17.46 -8.08
CA THR A 24 2.90 -18.58 -8.14
C THR A 24 2.78 -19.43 -6.89
N ASP A 25 3.04 -20.73 -7.04
CA ASP A 25 3.19 -21.67 -5.92
C ASP A 25 4.62 -21.68 -5.37
N SER A 26 5.54 -20.98 -6.03
CA SER A 26 6.91 -20.78 -5.55
C SER A 26 6.95 -19.78 -4.39
N ILE A 27 7.87 -20.00 -3.46
CA ILE A 27 8.11 -19.05 -2.36
C ILE A 27 8.75 -17.78 -2.94
N LEU A 28 8.04 -16.66 -2.83
CA LEU A 28 8.56 -15.34 -3.12
C LEU A 28 8.92 -14.62 -1.82
N PHE A 29 10.02 -13.87 -1.85
CA PHE A 29 10.49 -13.10 -0.70
C PHE A 29 10.16 -11.61 -0.79
N GLY A 30 9.44 -11.18 -1.82
CA GLY A 30 9.12 -9.77 -1.99
C GLY A 30 8.86 -9.37 -3.43
N GLY A 31 8.73 -8.06 -3.62
CA GLY A 31 8.54 -7.43 -4.92
C GLY A 31 9.15 -6.03 -4.95
N MET A 32 9.35 -5.53 -6.16
CA MET A 32 9.76 -4.15 -6.42
C MET A 32 8.87 -3.58 -7.51
N SER A 33 8.39 -2.36 -7.31
CA SER A 33 7.62 -1.61 -8.31
C SER A 33 8.03 -0.14 -8.30
N THR A 34 8.01 0.47 -9.48
CA THR A 34 8.25 1.91 -9.65
C THR A 34 6.98 2.56 -10.13
N PHE A 35 6.54 3.58 -9.39
CA PHE A 35 5.30 4.31 -9.66
C PHE A 35 5.62 5.73 -10.10
N ASP A 36 4.96 6.17 -11.17
CA ASP A 36 4.78 7.60 -11.41
C ASP A 36 3.81 8.14 -10.37
N VAL A 37 4.21 9.25 -9.74
CA VAL A 37 3.44 9.89 -8.68
C VAL A 37 2.83 11.16 -9.25
N TYR A 38 1.52 11.29 -9.10
CA TYR A 38 0.74 12.40 -9.65
C TYR A 38 0.14 13.23 -8.51
N GLY A 39 0.27 14.55 -8.63
CA GLY A 39 -0.50 15.50 -7.83
C GLY A 39 -1.86 15.74 -8.45
N MET A 40 -2.94 15.53 -7.70
CA MET A 40 -4.30 15.77 -8.19
C MET A 40 -4.92 16.94 -7.45
N LYS A 41 -5.29 17.99 -8.18
CA LYS A 41 -6.07 19.10 -7.62
C LYS A 41 -7.54 18.69 -7.60
N ASN A 42 -8.25 19.03 -6.53
CA ASN A 42 -9.71 18.87 -6.39
C ASN A 42 -10.23 17.43 -6.29
N VAL A 43 -9.47 16.54 -5.65
CA VAL A 43 -10.02 15.25 -5.21
C VAL A 43 -10.87 15.52 -3.97
N ASN A 44 -12.20 15.65 -4.14
CA ASN A 44 -13.17 15.81 -3.06
C ASN A 44 -14.04 14.56 -2.97
N ASN A 45 -14.14 13.95 -1.78
CA ASN A 45 -14.89 12.70 -1.55
C ASN A 45 -14.50 11.53 -2.48
N GLN A 46 -13.29 11.56 -3.04
CA GLN A 46 -12.74 10.54 -3.94
C GLN A 46 -11.36 10.11 -3.42
N ILE A 47 -10.87 8.97 -3.92
CA ILE A 47 -9.51 8.50 -3.68
C ILE A 47 -8.87 8.18 -5.01
N SER A 48 -7.61 8.56 -5.17
CA SER A 48 -6.76 8.06 -6.25
C SER A 48 -5.49 7.47 -5.65
N SER A 49 -5.07 6.30 -6.10
CA SER A 49 -3.87 5.65 -5.56
C SER A 49 -3.19 4.77 -6.59
N SER A 50 -1.90 4.52 -6.38
CA SER A 50 -1.15 3.45 -7.04
C SER A 50 -0.23 2.78 -6.03
N HIS A 51 -0.24 1.45 -5.98
CA HIS A 51 0.46 0.71 -4.94
C HIS A 51 0.87 -0.68 -5.39
N MET A 52 1.91 -1.21 -4.74
CA MET A 52 2.27 -2.61 -4.76
C MET A 52 1.71 -3.27 -3.51
N CYS A 53 1.33 -4.53 -3.64
CA CYS A 53 0.83 -5.31 -2.53
C CYS A 53 1.37 -6.74 -2.64
N VAL A 54 1.96 -7.22 -1.55
CA VAL A 54 2.47 -8.58 -1.40
C VAL A 54 1.53 -9.32 -0.47
N VAL A 55 1.00 -10.45 -0.92
CA VAL A 55 -0.01 -11.23 -0.19
C VAL A 55 0.51 -12.64 0.07
N GLY A 56 0.63 -13.01 1.34
CA GLY A 56 0.77 -14.40 1.73
C GLY A 56 -0.60 -15.05 1.75
N ARG A 57 -0.83 -15.96 0.80
CA ARG A 57 -2.13 -16.59 0.61
C ARG A 57 -2.33 -17.71 1.62
N GLY A 58 -3.25 -17.50 2.56
CA GLY A 58 -3.69 -18.53 3.50
C GLY A 58 -4.69 -19.51 2.89
N LYS A 59 -5.16 -20.49 3.70
CA LYS A 59 -6.19 -21.46 3.30
C LYS A 59 -7.52 -20.79 2.94
N ASP A 60 -7.81 -19.65 3.56
CA ASP A 60 -8.98 -18.81 3.34
C ASP A 60 -8.64 -17.32 3.48
N PHE A 61 -9.58 -16.42 3.14
CA PHE A 61 -9.37 -14.97 3.24
C PHE A 61 -8.91 -14.49 4.62
N SER A 62 -9.29 -15.20 5.68
CA SER A 62 -8.96 -14.78 7.04
C SER A 62 -7.58 -15.18 7.53
N SER A 63 -6.90 -16.01 6.75
CA SER A 63 -5.51 -16.37 6.94
C SER A 63 -4.59 -15.67 5.91
N HIS A 64 -5.11 -14.66 5.18
CA HIS A 64 -4.27 -13.84 4.32
C HIS A 64 -3.55 -12.79 5.14
N ASN A 65 -2.24 -12.71 4.97
CA ASN A 65 -1.49 -11.52 5.34
C ASN A 65 -1.21 -10.70 4.08
N ALA A 66 -1.07 -9.39 4.26
CA ALA A 66 -0.75 -8.48 3.17
C ALA A 66 0.11 -7.33 3.68
N ALA A 67 1.08 -6.93 2.86
CA ALA A 67 1.82 -5.68 3.01
C ALA A 67 1.61 -4.85 1.74
N ILE A 68 1.24 -3.59 1.91
CA ILE A 68 0.86 -2.67 0.84
C ILE A 68 1.64 -1.38 1.02
N ALA A 69 2.23 -0.89 -0.06
CA ALA A 69 2.88 0.41 -0.07
C ALA A 69 2.72 1.09 -1.42
N GLY A 70 2.51 2.40 -1.42
CA GLY A 70 2.24 3.17 -2.62
C GLY A 70 2.10 4.65 -2.34
N TRP A 71 1.48 5.35 -3.28
CA TRP A 71 1.02 6.71 -3.07
C TRP A 71 -0.50 6.78 -3.15
N THR A 72 -1.09 7.73 -2.44
CA THR A 72 -2.53 7.98 -2.45
C THR A 72 -2.83 9.48 -2.30
N VAL A 73 -3.93 9.91 -2.90
CA VAL A 73 -4.61 11.18 -2.61
C VAL A 73 -5.93 10.78 -1.97
N SER A 74 -6.05 10.99 -0.66
CA SER A 74 -7.20 10.54 0.13
C SER A 74 -7.57 11.57 1.20
N PRO A 75 -8.44 12.54 0.90
CA PRO A 75 -8.87 13.55 1.86
C PRO A 75 -9.52 12.96 3.11
N SER A 76 -10.20 11.81 2.99
CA SER A 76 -10.80 11.14 4.15
C SER A 76 -9.77 10.56 5.12
N GLU A 77 -8.56 10.23 4.64
CA GLU A 77 -7.49 9.66 5.47
C GLU A 77 -6.53 10.72 6.02
N TYR A 78 -6.24 11.77 5.24
CA TYR A 78 -5.20 12.77 5.54
C TYR A 78 -5.73 14.18 5.84
N GLY A 79 -7.00 14.46 5.54
CA GLY A 79 -7.59 15.79 5.74
C GLY A 79 -7.14 16.85 4.74
N ASP A 80 -6.39 16.48 3.69
CA ASP A 80 -5.97 17.36 2.61
C ASP A 80 -6.05 16.69 1.23
N SER A 81 -5.69 17.43 0.17
CA SER A 81 -5.67 16.91 -1.21
C SER A 81 -4.24 16.69 -1.74
N LYS A 82 -3.26 16.51 -0.86
CA LYS A 82 -1.88 16.24 -1.28
C LYS A 82 -1.71 14.76 -1.60
N THR A 83 -0.64 14.45 -2.32
CA THR A 83 -0.23 13.08 -2.58
C THR A 83 0.65 12.60 -1.44
N HIS A 84 0.22 11.56 -0.73
CA HIS A 84 0.94 10.98 0.39
C HIS A 84 1.53 9.63 0.02
N PHE A 85 2.76 9.37 0.49
CA PHE A 85 3.24 8.00 0.59
C PHE A 85 2.47 7.31 1.70
N PHE A 86 1.95 6.12 1.41
CA PHE A 86 1.17 5.38 2.39
C PHE A 86 1.62 3.94 2.48
N THR A 87 1.42 3.37 3.67
CA THR A 87 1.53 1.93 3.90
C THR A 87 0.25 1.40 4.51
N ARG A 88 -0.04 0.12 4.26
CA ARG A 88 -1.12 -0.60 4.91
C ARG A 88 -0.75 -2.06 5.01
N TRP A 89 -1.13 -2.73 6.10
CA TRP A 89 -0.83 -4.13 6.29
C TRP A 89 -1.94 -4.83 7.03
N THR A 90 -1.92 -6.16 7.00
CA THR A 90 -2.73 -7.03 7.88
C THR A 90 -2.08 -8.39 7.98
N VAL A 91 -2.28 -9.08 9.10
CA VAL A 91 -1.87 -10.49 9.25
C VAL A 91 -3.07 -11.46 9.22
N ASP A 92 -4.29 -10.93 9.24
CA ASP A 92 -5.54 -11.70 9.43
C ASP A 92 -6.67 -11.29 8.47
N GLY A 93 -6.33 -10.73 7.30
CA GLY A 93 -7.30 -10.32 6.29
C GLY A 93 -8.21 -9.17 6.75
N TYR A 94 -7.69 -8.25 7.57
CA TYR A 94 -8.39 -7.11 8.17
C TYR A 94 -9.54 -7.51 9.10
N LYS A 95 -9.46 -8.67 9.76
CA LYS A 95 -10.45 -9.08 10.76
C LYS A 95 -10.29 -8.29 12.07
N SER A 96 -9.07 -8.24 12.58
CA SER A 96 -8.71 -7.55 13.82
C SER A 96 -7.42 -6.75 13.70
N THR A 97 -6.61 -7.01 12.67
CA THR A 97 -5.33 -6.32 12.45
C THR A 97 -5.33 -5.44 11.22
N GLY A 98 -4.47 -4.44 11.23
CA GLY A 98 -4.18 -3.58 10.09
C GLY A 98 -4.68 -2.16 10.23
N CYS A 99 -3.84 -1.21 9.85
CA CYS A 99 -4.14 0.20 9.83
C CYS A 99 -3.36 0.89 8.70
N TYR A 100 -3.69 2.15 8.46
CA TYR A 100 -2.88 3.01 7.61
C TYR A 100 -1.65 3.51 8.34
N ASP A 101 -0.55 3.62 7.59
CA ASP A 101 0.68 4.30 7.97
C ASP A 101 1.17 3.85 9.35
N LEU A 102 1.42 4.82 10.24
CA LEU A 102 1.88 4.62 11.62
C LEU A 102 0.72 4.79 12.63
N LYS A 103 -0.55 4.66 12.19
CA LYS A 103 -1.71 4.80 13.09
C LYS A 103 -1.80 3.66 14.11
N CYS A 104 -1.06 2.57 13.91
CA CYS A 104 -0.93 1.45 14.83
C CYS A 104 0.47 0.81 14.68
N ASP A 105 0.88 0.06 15.70
CA ASP A 105 2.16 -0.66 15.69
C ASP A 105 2.17 -1.70 14.57
N GLY A 106 3.22 -1.70 13.73
CA GLY A 106 3.37 -2.68 12.65
C GLY A 106 4.26 -2.24 11.50
N PHE A 107 4.64 -0.97 11.42
CA PHE A 107 5.67 -0.47 10.52
C PHE A 107 6.74 0.28 11.30
N VAL A 108 8.01 -0.05 11.06
CA VAL A 108 9.15 0.62 11.67
C VAL A 108 10.00 1.23 10.55
N PRO A 109 10.07 2.57 10.43
CA PRO A 109 10.97 3.20 9.47
C PRO A 109 12.43 2.82 9.77
N VAL A 110 13.19 2.48 8.73
CA VAL A 110 14.63 2.31 8.87
C VAL A 110 15.30 3.64 9.20
N GLN A 111 16.43 3.59 9.90
CA GLN A 111 17.20 4.80 10.22
C GLN A 111 17.58 5.53 8.92
N ASN A 112 17.29 6.84 8.86
CA ASN A 112 17.51 7.70 7.70
C ASN A 112 16.68 7.33 6.45
N ALA A 113 15.50 6.71 6.63
CA ALA A 113 14.55 6.54 5.54
C ALA A 113 14.25 7.91 4.88
N PRO A 114 14.40 8.05 3.55
CA PRO A 114 14.17 9.32 2.86
C PRO A 114 12.69 9.70 2.75
N ILE A 115 11.81 8.71 2.95
CA ILE A 115 10.35 8.86 3.02
C ILE A 115 9.84 7.96 4.13
N THR A 116 8.81 8.40 4.83
CA THR A 116 8.11 7.65 5.88
C THR A 116 6.60 7.64 5.59
N PRO A 117 5.86 6.61 6.03
CA PRO A 117 4.42 6.55 5.81
C PRO A 117 3.72 7.80 6.35
N GLY A 118 2.86 8.40 5.51
CA GLY A 118 2.20 9.67 5.77
C GLY A 118 2.90 10.90 5.20
N ASP A 119 4.16 10.79 4.74
CA ASP A 119 4.86 11.93 4.14
C ASP A 119 4.20 12.40 2.84
N THR A 120 4.15 13.72 2.66
CA THR A 120 3.76 14.30 1.37
C THR A 120 4.86 14.09 0.33
N LEU A 121 4.47 13.57 -0.82
CA LEU A 121 5.32 13.44 -2.00
C LEU A 121 5.20 14.71 -2.85
N ASP A 122 6.16 15.63 -2.67
CA ASP A 122 6.14 16.92 -3.39
C ASP A 122 6.61 16.79 -4.85
N HIS A 123 5.87 17.43 -5.75
CA HIS A 123 6.02 17.35 -7.19
C HIS A 123 6.58 18.63 -7.79
N LYS A 124 7.48 19.33 -7.09
CA LYS A 124 7.92 20.70 -7.44
C LYS A 124 8.21 20.96 -8.93
N ASN A 125 8.61 19.94 -9.69
CA ASN A 125 8.90 20.03 -11.15
C ASN A 125 8.07 19.05 -12.03
N GLY A 126 6.90 18.59 -11.59
CA GLY A 126 5.90 17.92 -12.42
C GLY A 126 6.10 16.43 -12.73
N LYS A 127 7.25 15.82 -12.38
CA LYS A 127 7.46 14.37 -12.45
C LYS A 127 8.23 13.86 -11.25
N LEU A 128 7.55 13.08 -10.41
CA LEU A 128 8.16 12.32 -9.32
C LEU A 128 7.92 10.83 -9.59
N LYS A 129 8.97 10.03 -9.45
CA LYS A 129 8.88 8.57 -9.44
C LYS A 129 9.31 8.07 -8.08
N ILE A 130 8.58 7.10 -7.54
CA ILE A 130 8.98 6.37 -6.33
C ILE A 130 9.20 4.91 -6.68
N THR A 131 10.28 4.33 -6.16
CA THR A 131 10.51 2.89 -6.24
C THR A 131 10.31 2.30 -4.86
N ILE A 132 9.40 1.35 -4.77
CA ILE A 132 9.03 0.68 -3.54
C ILE A 132 9.54 -0.75 -3.61
N LYS A 133 10.19 -1.20 -2.54
CA LYS A 133 10.59 -2.60 -2.32
C LYS A 133 9.90 -3.07 -1.05
N ILE A 134 9.20 -4.19 -1.13
CA ILE A 134 8.65 -4.90 0.04
C ILE A 134 9.30 -6.27 0.01
N PHE A 135 10.03 -6.64 1.05
CA PHE A 135 10.73 -7.92 1.07
C PHE A 135 10.87 -8.48 2.48
N LYS A 136 10.57 -9.77 2.61
CA LYS A 136 10.79 -10.51 3.83
C LYS A 136 12.28 -10.73 4.04
N LYS A 137 12.83 -10.21 5.13
CA LYS A 137 14.21 -10.49 5.54
C LYS A 137 14.32 -11.95 6.01
N LYS A 138 15.39 -12.61 5.61
CA LYS A 138 15.57 -14.06 5.84
C LYS A 138 15.93 -14.42 7.28
N ASP A 139 16.50 -13.47 8.03
CA ASP A 139 17.17 -13.75 9.30
C ASP A 139 16.22 -13.67 10.51
N ASP A 140 15.29 -12.72 10.51
CA ASP A 140 14.32 -12.45 11.58
C ASP A 140 12.87 -12.70 11.15
N GLY A 141 12.61 -12.75 9.84
CA GLY A 141 11.29 -13.04 9.29
C GLY A 141 10.36 -11.82 9.21
N ASP A 142 10.88 -10.63 9.49
CA ASP A 142 10.18 -9.36 9.31
C ASP A 142 10.03 -9.01 7.81
N TRP A 143 8.98 -8.27 7.48
CA TRP A 143 8.60 -7.87 6.12
C TRP A 143 9.03 -6.46 5.74
#